data_AF-A0A8J6SM95-F1
#
_entry.id   AF-A0A8J6SM95-F1
#
_cell.length_a   1.000
_cell.length_b   1.000
_cell.length_c   1.000
_cell.angle_alpha   90.00
_cell.angle_beta   90.00
_cell.angle_gamma   90.00
#
_symmetry.space_group_name_H-M   'P 1'
#
loop_
_entity.id
_entity.type
_entity.pdbx_description
1 polymer ?
#
loop_
_entity_poly.entity_id
_entity_poly.type
_entity_poly.pdbx_seq_one_letter_code
_entity_poly.pdbx_strand_id
1 'polypeptide(L)'
;MTKAGAGDWKTPLGYYERAIAELERTREQFQAELQILKELQASQKNLKAELQAAQTEIKACKTEIKTLKDELQAIKAEPLVTKAELQATNERFENSVKQAEKIAEYAHKESKIAQDTVNAAFAEIKSVKAGIENGEIVAQKALMLQGKDDNHWMRFCKLDSINHHCFQVWKVDDNTWHNDIRVKAATFLRARDDNHWMGCHRVDSRNNDVFDIWKDRRWHSTSRVQVATRLR
;
A
#
# COMPACT_ATOMS: atom_id res chain seq x y z
N MET A 1 -3.85 70.68 95.73
CA MET A 1 -4.77 71.66 96.35
C MET A 1 -6.09 71.48 95.60
N THR A 2 -7.19 71.02 96.18
CA THR A 2 -7.89 71.50 97.38
C THR A 2 -8.61 70.34 98.08
N LYS A 3 -8.37 70.21 99.39
CA LYS A 3 -9.27 69.50 100.31
C LYS A 3 -10.48 70.41 100.51
N ALA A 4 -11.65 70.03 99.98
CA ALA A 4 -12.91 70.67 100.34
C ALA A 4 -13.52 69.91 101.51
N GLY A 5 -13.88 70.66 102.54
CA GLY A 5 -14.19 70.19 103.88
C GLY A 5 -15.38 69.25 103.94
N ALA A 6 -15.21 68.23 104.76
CA ALA A 6 -16.30 67.60 105.46
C ALA A 6 -16.92 68.64 106.43
N GLY A 7 -18.21 68.96 106.29
CA GLY A 7 -19.00 69.45 107.41
C GLY A 7 -19.80 70.74 107.28
N ASP A 8 -20.57 70.96 106.20
CA ASP A 8 -21.62 72.01 106.21
C ASP A 8 -22.94 71.60 105.53
N TRP A 9 -23.37 70.36 105.75
CA TRP A 9 -24.64 69.84 105.22
C TRP A 9 -25.85 70.18 106.11
N LYS A 10 -25.71 71.06 107.11
CA LYS A 10 -26.79 71.42 108.04
C LYS A 10 -27.57 72.66 107.64
N THR A 11 -27.23 73.30 106.51
CA THR A 11 -28.03 74.37 105.91
C THR A 11 -28.90 73.80 104.78
N PRO A 12 -30.13 74.30 104.58
CA PRO A 12 -30.95 73.91 103.43
C PRO A 12 -30.24 74.05 102.08
N LEU A 13 -29.33 75.01 101.93
CA LEU A 13 -28.57 75.27 100.71
C LEU A 13 -27.60 74.12 100.35
N GLY A 14 -26.86 73.59 101.32
CA GLY A 14 -25.89 72.51 101.09
C GLY A 14 -26.52 71.19 100.63
N TYR A 15 -27.79 70.93 100.99
CA TYR A 15 -28.55 69.79 100.45
C TYR A 15 -28.83 69.96 98.95
N TYR A 16 -29.18 71.17 98.50
CA TYR A 16 -29.45 71.44 97.09
C TYR A 16 -28.17 71.33 96.24
N GLU A 17 -27.04 71.85 96.72
CA GLU A 17 -25.76 71.76 96.00
C GLU A 17 -25.30 70.30 95.80
N ARG A 18 -25.46 69.46 96.84
CA ARG A 18 -25.15 68.02 96.73
C ARG A 18 -26.11 67.31 95.75
N ALA A 19 -27.40 67.62 95.82
CA ALA A 19 -28.38 67.04 94.90
C ALA A 19 -28.09 67.43 93.45
N ILE A 20 -27.68 68.69 93.19
CA ILE A 20 -27.26 69.16 91.86
C ILE A 20 -26.02 68.40 91.40
N ALA A 21 -24.98 68.26 92.23
CA ALA A 21 -23.77 67.54 91.87
C ALA A 21 -24.02 66.04 91.61
N GLU A 22 -24.94 65.40 92.35
CA GLU A 22 -25.37 64.02 92.08
C GLU A 22 -26.16 63.92 90.77
N LEU A 23 -27.05 64.87 90.48
CA LEU A 23 -27.75 64.95 89.20
C LEU A 23 -26.81 65.17 88.01
N GLU A 24 -25.78 66.00 88.16
CA GLU A 24 -24.76 66.22 87.12
C GLU A 24 -23.95 64.95 86.83
N ARG A 25 -23.49 64.24 87.87
CA ARG A 25 -22.79 62.95 87.70
C ARG A 25 -23.66 61.91 87.01
N THR A 26 -24.92 61.79 87.40
CA THR A 26 -25.85 60.85 86.74
C THR A 26 -26.10 61.24 85.29
N ARG A 27 -26.21 62.54 84.98
CA ARG A 27 -26.32 63.05 83.61
C ARG A 27 -25.09 62.71 82.76
N GLU A 28 -23.88 62.90 83.30
CA GLU A 28 -22.62 62.54 82.62
C GLU A 28 -22.54 61.03 82.37
N GLN A 29 -22.91 60.20 83.35
CA GLN A 29 -22.99 58.75 83.20
C GLN A 29 -23.98 58.35 82.10
N PHE A 30 -25.19 58.92 82.09
CA PHE A 30 -26.18 58.66 81.04
C PHE A 30 -25.66 59.10 79.65
N GLN A 31 -24.94 60.21 79.56
CA GLN A 31 -24.34 60.65 78.30
C GLN A 31 -23.25 59.68 77.81
N ALA A 32 -22.41 59.16 78.71
CA ALA A 32 -21.41 58.16 78.38
C ALA A 32 -22.05 56.84 77.93
N GLU A 33 -23.08 56.37 78.63
CA GLU A 33 -23.83 55.17 78.24
C GLU A 33 -24.52 55.32 76.88
N LEU A 34 -25.11 56.49 76.61
CA LEU A 34 -25.70 56.80 75.30
C LEU A 34 -24.66 56.77 74.19
N GLN A 35 -23.44 57.22 74.46
CA GLN A 35 -22.35 57.17 73.49
C GLN A 35 -21.92 55.72 73.20
N ILE A 36 -21.77 54.90 74.24
CA ILE A 36 -21.48 53.46 74.12
C ILE A 36 -22.58 52.76 73.32
N LEU A 37 -23.86 53.05 73.58
CA LEU A 37 -24.97 52.46 72.84
C LEU A 37 -24.96 52.82 71.35
N LYS A 38 -24.57 54.05 70.99
CA LYS A 38 -24.40 54.45 69.57
C LYS A 38 -23.27 53.69 68.89
N GLU A 39 -22.15 53.51 69.58
CA GLU A 39 -21.01 52.74 69.08
C GLU A 39 -21.35 51.26 68.90
N LEU A 40 -22.07 50.66 69.86
CA LEU A 40 -22.60 49.30 69.76
C LEU A 40 -23.59 49.16 68.60
N GLN A 41 -24.46 50.15 68.37
CA GLN A 41 -25.37 50.14 67.23
C GLN A 41 -24.61 50.21 65.89
N ALA A 42 -23.55 51.00 65.83
CA ALA A 42 -22.68 51.07 64.64
C ALA A 42 -21.94 49.75 64.41
N SER A 43 -21.36 49.15 65.46
CA SER A 43 -20.67 47.86 65.35
C SER A 43 -21.62 46.74 64.93
N GLN A 44 -22.85 46.72 65.46
CA GLN A 44 -23.88 45.75 65.05
C GLN A 44 -24.24 45.89 63.56
N LYS A 45 -24.34 47.11 63.03
CA LYS A 45 -24.59 47.34 61.61
C LYS A 45 -23.44 46.83 60.74
N ASN A 46 -22.19 47.08 61.15
CA ASN A 46 -21.01 46.61 60.44
C ASN A 46 -20.93 45.08 60.43
N LEU A 47 -21.11 44.43 61.58
CA LEU A 47 -21.13 42.96 61.69
C LEU A 47 -22.22 42.34 60.81
N LYS A 48 -23.39 42.98 60.71
CA LYS A 48 -24.46 42.52 59.82
C LYS A 48 -24.05 42.60 58.34
N ALA A 49 -23.35 43.67 57.94
CA ALA A 49 -22.85 43.81 56.58
C ALA A 49 -21.76 42.78 56.25
N GLU A 50 -20.82 42.55 57.16
CA GLU A 50 -19.78 41.52 57.02
C GLU A 50 -20.39 40.11 56.92
N LEU A 51 -21.40 39.80 57.74
CA LEU A 51 -22.10 38.52 57.68
C LEU A 51 -22.80 38.32 56.32
N GLN A 52 -23.41 39.37 55.77
CA GLN A 52 -24.03 39.31 54.45
C GLN A 52 -23.00 39.09 53.34
N ALA A 53 -21.85 39.79 53.42
CA ALA A 53 -20.75 39.62 52.48
C ALA A 53 -20.20 38.18 52.51
N ALA A 54 -19.94 37.64 53.70
CA ALA A 54 -19.50 36.27 53.89
C ALA A 54 -20.52 35.24 53.35
N GLN A 55 -21.82 35.49 53.53
CA GLN A 55 -22.86 34.63 52.96
C GLN A 55 -22.85 34.63 51.43
N THR A 56 -22.61 35.79 50.79
CA THR A 56 -22.47 35.86 49.33
C THR A 56 -21.24 35.12 48.83
N GLU A 57 -20.10 35.25 49.51
CA GLU A 57 -18.86 34.54 49.16
C GLU A 57 -19.02 33.02 49.30
N ILE A 58 -19.64 32.54 50.38
CA ILE A 58 -19.93 31.11 50.55
C ILE A 58 -20.81 30.57 49.41
N LYS A 59 -21.80 31.34 48.95
CA LYS A 59 -22.64 30.94 47.82
C LYS A 59 -21.84 30.87 46.53
N ALA A 60 -20.97 31.84 46.26
CA ALA A 60 -20.09 31.85 45.10
C ALA A 60 -19.12 30.66 45.11
N CYS A 61 -18.47 30.41 46.25
CA CYS A 61 -17.58 29.26 46.43
C CYS A 61 -18.33 27.93 46.21
N LYS A 62 -19.57 27.81 46.69
CA LYS A 62 -20.40 26.62 46.45
C LYS A 62 -20.71 26.41 44.97
N THR A 63 -20.93 27.48 44.21
CA THR A 63 -21.14 27.37 42.76
C THR A 63 -19.86 26.96 42.04
N GLU A 64 -18.70 27.51 42.40
CA GLU A 64 -17.41 27.14 41.84
C GLU A 64 -17.07 25.68 42.09
N ILE A 65 -17.27 25.19 43.33
CA ILE A 65 -17.06 23.77 43.68
C ILE A 65 -17.93 22.86 42.83
N LYS A 66 -19.18 23.27 42.53
CA LYS A 66 -20.07 22.48 41.68
C LYS A 66 -19.55 22.42 40.24
N THR A 67 -19.16 23.56 39.67
CA THR A 67 -18.57 23.62 38.32
C THR A 67 -17.31 22.77 38.22
N LEU A 68 -16.38 22.91 39.17
CA LEU A 68 -15.14 22.13 39.21
C LEU A 68 -15.43 20.63 39.33
N LYS A 69 -16.47 20.23 40.06
CA LYS A 69 -16.87 18.82 40.14
C LYS A 69 -17.36 18.28 38.80
N ASP A 70 -18.15 19.05 38.07
CA ASP A 70 -18.68 18.66 36.76
C ASP A 70 -17.54 18.56 35.72
N GLU A 71 -16.59 19.51 35.74
CA GLU A 71 -15.37 19.47 34.93
C GLU A 71 -14.51 18.24 35.25
N LEU A 72 -14.32 17.92 36.54
CA LEU A 72 -13.59 16.72 36.96
C LEU A 72 -14.26 15.42 36.48
N GLN A 73 -15.59 15.39 36.40
CA GLN A 73 -16.32 14.23 35.85
C GLN A 73 -16.11 14.11 34.35
N ALA A 74 -16.13 15.22 33.61
CA ALA A 74 -15.84 15.23 32.18
C ALA A 74 -14.41 14.75 31.88
N ILE A 75 -13.42 15.28 32.61
CA ILE A 75 -12.00 14.88 32.50
C ILE A 75 -11.81 13.39 32.83
N LYS A 76 -12.61 12.82 33.73
CA LYS A 76 -12.56 11.37 34.02
C LYS A 76 -13.15 10.51 32.92
N ALA A 77 -14.10 11.03 32.15
CA ALA A 77 -14.74 10.28 31.07
C ALA A 77 -13.87 10.23 29.80
N GLU A 78 -13.12 11.29 29.50
CA GLU A 78 -12.32 11.41 28.29
C GLU A 78 -11.24 10.31 28.12
N PRO A 79 -10.47 9.89 29.16
CA PRO A 79 -9.55 8.76 29.09
C PRO A 79 -10.22 7.43 28.76
N LEU A 80 -11.49 7.24 29.14
CA LEU A 80 -12.21 6.00 28.84
C LEU A 80 -12.60 5.93 27.37
N VAL A 81 -13.04 7.05 26.80
CA VAL A 81 -13.37 7.17 25.37
C VAL A 81 -12.12 6.97 24.53
N THR A 82 -11.06 7.71 24.82
CA THR A 82 -9.78 7.59 24.09
C THR A 82 -9.18 6.18 24.20
N LYS A 83 -9.30 5.51 25.35
CA LYS A 83 -8.89 4.11 25.49
C LYS A 83 -9.70 3.18 24.59
N ALA A 84 -11.02 3.36 24.49
CA ALA A 84 -11.87 2.55 23.63
C ALA A 84 -11.53 2.77 22.14
N GLU A 85 -11.27 4.01 21.74
CA GLU A 85 -10.84 4.35 20.38
C GLU A 85 -9.46 3.74 20.06
N LEU A 86 -8.52 3.78 20.99
CA LEU A 86 -7.21 3.14 20.85
C LEU A 86 -7.33 1.61 20.69
N GLN A 87 -8.22 0.97 21.44
CA GLN A 87 -8.47 -0.47 21.28
C GLN A 87 -9.06 -0.79 19.91
N ALA A 88 -10.08 -0.05 19.47
CA ALA A 88 -10.71 -0.26 18.16
C ALA A 88 -9.73 -0.03 17.00
N THR A 89 -8.87 0.97 17.11
CA THR A 89 -7.81 1.23 16.10
C THR A 89 -6.76 0.14 16.08
N ASN A 90 -6.35 -0.38 17.24
CA ASN A 90 -5.40 -1.48 17.32
C ASN A 90 -5.97 -2.77 16.70
N GLU A 91 -7.23 -3.11 16.97
CA GLU A 91 -7.90 -4.26 16.35
C GLU A 91 -7.97 -4.13 14.82
N ARG A 92 -8.29 -2.93 14.31
CA ARG A 92 -8.29 -2.67 12.85
C ARG A 92 -6.89 -2.82 12.26
N PHE A 93 -5.87 -2.36 12.96
CA PHE A 93 -4.48 -2.49 12.53
C PHE A 93 -4.06 -3.96 12.47
N GLU A 94 -4.31 -4.73 13.53
CA GLU A 94 -4.00 -6.17 13.57
C GLU A 94 -4.69 -6.96 12.45
N ASN A 95 -5.95 -6.65 12.17
CA ASN A 95 -6.67 -7.29 11.07
C ASN A 95 -6.07 -6.93 9.70
N SER A 96 -5.66 -5.67 9.52
CA SER A 96 -5.02 -5.21 8.28
C SER A 96 -3.65 -5.86 8.07
N VAL A 97 -2.87 -6.02 9.14
CA VAL A 97 -1.58 -6.73 9.11
C VAL A 97 -1.78 -8.19 8.71
N LYS A 98 -2.71 -8.91 9.36
CA LYS A 98 -3.02 -10.32 9.00
C LYS A 98 -3.45 -10.48 7.54
N GLN A 99 -4.18 -9.50 7.00
CA GLN A 99 -4.58 -9.52 5.60
C GLN A 99 -3.37 -9.27 4.67
N ALA A 100 -2.51 -8.31 5.02
CA ALA A 100 -1.29 -8.03 4.27
C ALA A 100 -0.33 -9.23 4.27
N GLU A 101 -0.18 -9.92 5.40
CA GLU A 101 0.63 -11.15 5.52
C GLU A 101 0.13 -12.25 4.57
N LYS A 102 -1.18 -12.50 4.54
CA LYS A 102 -1.78 -13.48 3.62
C LYS A 102 -1.53 -13.13 2.16
N ILE A 103 -1.65 -11.86 1.80
CA ILE A 103 -1.39 -11.37 0.44
C ILE A 103 0.10 -11.56 0.09
N ALA A 104 1.01 -11.23 1.01
CA ALA A 104 2.44 -11.40 0.82
C ALA A 104 2.83 -12.87 0.64
N GLU A 105 2.26 -13.78 1.45
CA GLU A 105 2.48 -15.22 1.30
C GLU A 105 1.99 -15.74 -0.05
N TYR A 106 0.81 -15.32 -0.49
CA TYR A 106 0.27 -15.70 -1.80
C TYR A 106 1.15 -15.19 -2.94
N ALA A 107 1.52 -13.91 -2.91
CA ALA A 107 2.40 -13.30 -3.91
C ALA A 107 3.77 -14.00 -3.95
N HIS A 108 4.32 -14.40 -2.80
CA HIS A 108 5.57 -15.14 -2.75
C HIS A 108 5.47 -16.53 -3.40
N LYS A 109 4.38 -17.26 -3.15
CA LYS A 109 4.13 -18.57 -3.77
C LYS A 109 4.02 -18.45 -5.29
N GLU A 110 3.22 -17.50 -5.78
CA GLU A 110 3.07 -17.24 -7.22
C GLU A 110 4.38 -16.84 -7.87
N SER A 111 5.16 -15.96 -7.24
CA SER A 111 6.48 -15.55 -7.74
C SER A 111 7.44 -16.73 -7.83
N LYS A 112 7.40 -17.67 -6.88
CA LYS A 112 8.24 -18.87 -6.92
C LYS A 112 7.87 -19.78 -8.09
N ILE A 113 6.58 -20.02 -8.31
CA ILE A 113 6.09 -20.81 -9.44
C ILE A 113 6.52 -20.18 -10.78
N ALA A 114 6.38 -18.86 -10.90
CA ALA A 114 6.82 -18.13 -12.08
C ALA A 114 8.33 -18.27 -12.29
N GLN A 115 9.13 -18.15 -11.22
CA GLN A 115 10.59 -18.32 -11.29
C GLN A 115 10.98 -19.74 -11.71
N ASP A 116 10.33 -20.77 -11.16
CA ASP A 116 10.59 -22.16 -11.50
C ASP A 116 10.25 -22.44 -12.98
N THR A 117 9.14 -21.87 -13.46
CA THR A 117 8.72 -21.95 -14.87
C THR A 117 9.75 -21.30 -15.80
N VAL A 118 10.24 -20.12 -15.44
CA VAL A 118 11.28 -19.41 -16.20
C VAL A 118 12.58 -20.22 -16.23
N ASN A 119 13.00 -20.78 -15.09
CA ASN A 119 14.20 -21.61 -15.01
C ASN A 119 14.09 -22.86 -15.89
N ALA A 120 12.92 -23.52 -15.90
CA ALA A 120 12.66 -24.66 -16.77
C ALA A 120 12.75 -24.27 -18.26
N ALA A 121 12.10 -23.18 -18.65
CA ALA A 121 12.17 -22.67 -20.03
C ALA A 121 13.60 -22.31 -20.45
N PHE A 122 14.40 -21.70 -19.56
CA PHE A 122 15.81 -21.42 -19.82
C PHE A 122 16.63 -22.70 -20.04
N ALA A 123 16.36 -23.76 -19.27
CA ALA A 123 17.03 -25.04 -19.44
C ALA A 123 16.69 -25.67 -20.80
N GLU A 124 15.42 -25.63 -21.22
CA GLU A 124 14.98 -26.10 -22.53
C GLU A 124 15.63 -25.30 -23.67
N ILE A 125 15.62 -23.97 -23.60
CA ILE A 125 16.27 -23.10 -24.58
C ILE A 125 17.76 -23.42 -24.69
N LYS A 126 18.43 -23.62 -23.56
CA LYS A 126 19.85 -23.99 -23.53
C LYS A 126 20.10 -25.34 -24.21
N SER A 127 19.22 -26.33 -23.97
CA SER A 127 19.28 -27.63 -24.64
C SER A 127 19.06 -27.50 -26.15
N VAL A 128 18.06 -26.72 -26.57
CA VAL A 128 17.78 -26.47 -27.99
C VAL A 128 18.97 -25.77 -28.66
N LYS A 129 19.55 -24.76 -28.00
CA LYS A 129 20.73 -24.06 -28.50
C LYS A 129 21.90 -25.04 -28.70
N ALA A 130 22.20 -25.88 -27.71
CA ALA A 130 23.24 -26.89 -27.82
C ALA A 130 22.98 -27.87 -28.98
N GLY A 131 21.73 -28.34 -29.13
CA GLY A 131 21.30 -29.21 -30.22
C GLY A 131 21.37 -28.58 -31.62
N ILE A 132 21.30 -27.25 -31.71
CA ILE A 132 21.53 -26.51 -32.96
C ILE A 132 23.03 -26.38 -33.23
N GLU A 133 23.81 -26.01 -32.20
CA GLU A 133 25.26 -25.82 -32.30
C GLU A 133 26.01 -27.11 -32.66
N ASN A 134 25.58 -28.26 -32.13
CA ASN A 134 26.16 -29.57 -32.44
C ASN A 134 25.56 -30.24 -33.70
N GLY A 135 24.53 -29.64 -34.30
CA GLY A 135 23.86 -30.15 -35.50
C GLY A 135 22.85 -31.29 -35.28
N GLU A 136 22.61 -31.74 -34.04
CA GLU A 136 21.66 -32.83 -33.75
C GLU A 136 20.21 -32.49 -34.11
N ILE A 137 19.72 -31.29 -33.79
CA ILE A 137 18.36 -30.85 -34.13
C ILE A 137 18.20 -30.67 -35.64
N VAL A 138 19.24 -30.17 -36.30
CA VAL A 138 19.29 -30.05 -37.76
C VAL A 138 19.25 -31.44 -38.38
N ALA A 139 19.97 -32.42 -37.82
CA ALA A 139 19.95 -33.81 -38.27
C ALA A 139 18.61 -34.51 -38.00
N GLN A 140 17.95 -34.25 -36.87
CA GLN A 140 16.61 -34.79 -36.57
C GLN A 140 15.53 -34.22 -37.52
N LYS A 141 15.58 -32.92 -37.84
CA LYS A 141 14.67 -32.30 -38.81
C LYS A 141 15.05 -32.60 -40.26
N ALA A 142 16.33 -32.79 -40.55
CA ALA A 142 16.81 -33.47 -41.74
C ALA A 142 16.58 -34.97 -41.57
N LEU A 143 15.30 -35.34 -41.33
CA LEU A 143 14.77 -36.64 -41.68
C LEU A 143 15.43 -36.99 -43.02
N MET A 144 16.21 -38.07 -43.05
CA MET A 144 16.73 -38.54 -44.33
C MET A 144 15.51 -38.71 -45.22
N LEU A 145 15.32 -37.78 -46.14
CA LEU A 145 14.26 -37.88 -47.11
C LEU A 145 14.77 -39.00 -48.01
N GLN A 146 14.26 -40.21 -47.80
CA GLN A 146 14.36 -41.22 -48.83
C GLN A 146 13.71 -40.57 -50.06
N GLY A 147 14.45 -40.50 -51.15
CA GLY A 147 13.86 -40.13 -52.43
C GLY A 147 12.66 -41.04 -52.69
N LYS A 148 11.79 -40.66 -53.62
CA LYS A 148 10.65 -41.49 -54.00
C LYS A 148 11.07 -42.90 -54.49
N ASP A 149 12.35 -43.11 -54.76
CA ASP A 149 12.95 -44.36 -55.18
C ASP A 149 13.75 -45.04 -54.05
N ASP A 150 13.66 -46.37 -54.01
CA ASP A 150 14.30 -47.20 -52.98
C ASP A 150 15.85 -47.13 -53.03
N ASN A 151 16.40 -46.53 -54.09
CA ASN A 151 17.82 -46.53 -54.43
C ASN A 151 18.54 -45.20 -54.16
N HIS A 152 17.85 -44.15 -53.68
CA HIS A 152 18.50 -42.86 -53.41
C HIS A 152 18.10 -42.27 -52.06
N TRP A 153 19.12 -41.90 -51.27
CA TRP A 153 18.93 -41.28 -49.97
C TRP A 153 19.36 -39.82 -50.02
N MET A 154 18.54 -38.91 -49.50
CA MET A 154 18.93 -37.51 -49.38
C MET A 154 19.23 -37.15 -47.93
N ARG A 155 20.31 -36.39 -47.72
CA ARG A 155 20.60 -35.79 -46.40
C ARG A 155 20.96 -34.33 -46.56
N PHE A 156 20.66 -33.54 -45.53
CA PHE A 156 21.25 -32.22 -45.42
C PHE A 156 22.77 -32.36 -45.20
N CYS A 157 23.55 -31.56 -45.92
CA CYS A 157 25.01 -31.55 -45.80
C CYS A 157 25.49 -30.32 -45.05
N LYS A 158 25.14 -29.12 -45.52
CA LYS A 158 25.58 -27.85 -44.92
C LYS A 158 24.76 -26.67 -45.41
N LEU A 159 24.87 -25.54 -44.70
CA LEU A 159 24.52 -24.24 -45.24
C LEU A 159 25.75 -23.66 -45.95
N ASP A 160 25.61 -23.19 -47.19
CA ASP A 160 26.72 -22.49 -47.85
C ASP A 160 26.82 -21.02 -47.38
N SER A 161 27.87 -20.32 -47.82
CA SER A 161 28.13 -18.91 -47.44
C SER A 161 27.08 -17.91 -47.91
N ILE A 162 26.07 -18.35 -48.68
CA ILE A 162 25.00 -17.53 -49.25
C ILE A 162 23.62 -18.00 -48.75
N ASN A 163 23.59 -18.78 -47.67
CA ASN A 163 22.39 -19.32 -47.03
C ASN A 163 21.56 -20.27 -47.93
N HIS A 164 22.20 -21.02 -48.85
CA HIS A 164 21.54 -22.16 -49.48
C HIS A 164 21.59 -23.39 -48.57
N HIS A 165 20.48 -24.11 -48.49
CA HIS A 165 20.47 -25.46 -47.91
C HIS A 165 21.05 -26.42 -48.96
N CYS A 166 22.26 -26.93 -48.71
CA CYS A 166 22.90 -27.93 -49.56
C CYS A 166 22.54 -29.32 -49.06
N PHE A 167 21.91 -30.11 -49.94
CA PHE A 167 21.62 -31.51 -49.71
C PHE A 167 22.58 -32.38 -50.53
N GLN A 168 22.96 -33.50 -49.94
CA GLN A 168 23.66 -34.57 -50.63
C GLN A 168 22.68 -35.68 -50.98
N VAL A 169 22.85 -36.26 -52.16
CA VAL A 169 22.12 -37.45 -52.62
C VAL A 169 23.10 -38.63 -52.64
N TRP A 170 22.74 -39.72 -51.99
CA TRP A 170 23.44 -40.99 -52.07
C TRP A 170 22.95 -41.72 -53.31
N LYS A 171 23.87 -42.07 -54.21
CA LYS A 171 23.56 -42.93 -55.36
C LYS A 171 24.00 -44.34 -55.03
N VAL A 172 23.05 -45.29 -55.04
CA VAL A 172 23.36 -46.71 -54.78
C VAL A 172 24.24 -47.31 -55.88
N ASP A 173 24.11 -46.83 -57.11
CA ASP A 173 24.86 -47.35 -58.26
C ASP A 173 26.38 -47.17 -58.13
N ASP A 174 26.83 -46.04 -57.57
CA ASP A 174 28.24 -45.74 -57.37
C ASP A 174 28.66 -45.73 -55.90
N ASN A 175 27.71 -45.89 -54.98
CA ASN A 175 27.92 -45.93 -53.55
C ASN A 175 28.63 -44.67 -53.01
N THR A 176 28.34 -43.49 -53.58
CA THR A 176 28.92 -42.20 -53.17
C THR A 176 27.87 -41.11 -52.92
N TRP A 177 28.24 -40.12 -52.11
CA TRP A 177 27.43 -38.92 -51.84
C TRP A 177 27.76 -37.82 -52.85
N HIS A 178 26.73 -37.31 -53.53
CA HIS A 178 26.84 -36.23 -54.50
C HIS A 178 26.21 -34.94 -53.98
N ASN A 179 26.85 -33.79 -54.18
CA ASN A 179 26.35 -32.48 -53.75
C ASN A 179 25.35 -31.88 -54.76
N ASP A 180 24.32 -32.65 -55.11
CA ASP A 180 23.53 -32.39 -56.31
C ASP A 180 22.42 -31.35 -56.12
N ILE A 181 22.07 -30.99 -54.88
CA ILE A 181 20.87 -30.18 -54.63
C ILE A 181 21.18 -29.01 -53.71
N ARG A 182 21.05 -27.79 -54.24
CA ARG A 182 21.07 -26.55 -53.46
C ARG A 182 19.70 -25.90 -53.50
N VAL A 183 19.11 -25.65 -52.34
CA VAL A 183 17.78 -25.04 -52.22
C VAL A 183 17.89 -23.70 -51.52
N LYS A 184 17.41 -22.63 -52.16
CA LYS A 184 17.22 -21.32 -51.53
C LYS A 184 15.86 -21.32 -50.83
N ALA A 185 15.79 -20.80 -49.59
CA ALA A 185 14.63 -20.95 -48.72
C ALA A 185 13.27 -20.63 -49.39
N ALA A 186 12.44 -21.69 -49.42
CA ALA A 186 10.99 -21.88 -49.48
C ALA A 186 10.00 -20.95 -50.22
N THR A 187 10.25 -19.68 -50.51
CA THR A 187 9.22 -18.91 -51.28
C THR A 187 9.31 -19.17 -52.78
N PHE A 188 10.46 -19.68 -53.25
CA PHE A 188 10.67 -20.11 -54.63
C PHE A 188 11.57 -21.34 -54.61
N LEU A 189 10.99 -22.55 -54.58
CA LEU A 189 11.73 -23.78 -54.83
C LEU A 189 12.31 -23.72 -56.25
N ARG A 190 13.54 -23.19 -56.35
CA ARG A 190 14.36 -23.25 -57.56
C ARG A 190 15.51 -24.21 -57.26
N ALA A 191 15.42 -25.43 -57.79
CA ALA A 191 16.55 -26.35 -57.78
C ALA A 191 17.36 -26.12 -59.06
N ARG A 192 18.68 -26.19 -58.96
CA ARG A 192 19.58 -26.05 -60.10
C ARG A 192 20.71 -27.06 -59.95
N ASP A 193 20.98 -27.80 -61.01
CA ASP A 193 22.26 -28.48 -61.21
C ASP A 193 23.05 -27.77 -62.32
N ASP A 194 24.22 -28.30 -62.68
CA ASP A 194 25.09 -27.68 -63.69
C ASP A 194 24.44 -27.56 -65.08
N ASN A 195 23.43 -28.38 -65.37
CA ASN A 195 22.80 -28.51 -66.69
C ASN A 195 21.29 -28.22 -66.73
N HIS A 196 20.62 -28.12 -65.57
CA HIS A 196 19.17 -28.06 -65.45
C HIS A 196 18.73 -27.01 -64.43
N TRP A 197 17.60 -26.35 -64.73
CA TRP A 197 16.93 -25.45 -63.80
C TRP A 197 15.51 -25.94 -63.57
N MET A 198 15.09 -26.07 -62.32
CA MET A 198 13.71 -26.36 -61.95
C MET A 198 13.10 -25.13 -61.31
N GLY A 199 11.87 -24.77 -61.70
CA GLY A 199 11.11 -23.70 -61.07
C GLY A 199 9.62 -23.99 -61.08
N CYS A 200 8.90 -23.54 -60.04
CA CYS A 200 7.44 -23.51 -60.09
C CYS A 200 7.02 -22.46 -61.13
N HIS A 201 6.33 -22.91 -62.18
CA HIS A 201 5.93 -22.05 -63.27
C HIS A 201 4.47 -21.57 -63.11
N ARG A 202 3.58 -22.46 -62.67
CA ARG A 202 2.15 -22.16 -62.48
C ARG A 202 1.44 -23.22 -61.63
N VAL A 203 0.30 -22.84 -61.06
CA VAL A 203 -0.67 -23.76 -60.48
C VAL A 203 -1.67 -24.18 -61.56
N ASP A 204 -1.94 -25.48 -61.71
CA ASP A 204 -2.93 -25.96 -62.70
C ASP A 204 -4.38 -25.81 -62.20
N SER A 205 -5.36 -26.07 -63.08
CA SER A 205 -6.79 -25.98 -62.75
C SER A 205 -7.27 -26.97 -61.68
N ARG A 206 -6.41 -27.91 -61.27
CA ARG A 206 -6.66 -28.87 -60.18
C ARG A 206 -5.90 -28.48 -58.91
N ASN A 207 -5.37 -27.26 -58.84
CA ASN A 207 -4.61 -26.71 -57.72
C ASN A 207 -3.30 -27.47 -57.42
N ASN A 208 -2.69 -28.08 -58.44
CA ASN A 208 -1.36 -28.68 -58.31
C ASN A 208 -0.29 -27.66 -58.68
N ASP A 209 0.79 -27.62 -57.91
CA ASP A 209 2.00 -26.91 -58.30
C ASP A 209 2.66 -27.67 -59.47
N VAL A 210 2.78 -27.00 -60.62
CA VAL A 210 3.46 -27.54 -61.80
C VAL A 210 4.88 -27.01 -61.84
N PHE A 211 5.84 -27.94 -61.74
CA PHE A 211 7.25 -27.64 -61.88
C PHE A 211 7.70 -27.95 -63.30
N ASP A 212 8.32 -26.97 -63.93
CA ASP A 212 8.96 -27.13 -65.23
C ASP A 212 10.48 -27.26 -65.02
N ILE A 213 11.09 -28.13 -65.82
CA ILE A 213 12.55 -28.30 -65.89
C ILE A 213 13.03 -27.67 -67.20
N TRP A 214 13.94 -26.71 -67.11
CA TRP A 214 14.66 -26.17 -68.25
C TRP A 214 15.79 -27.11 -68.63
N LYS A 215 15.72 -27.67 -69.83
CA LYS A 215 16.74 -28.54 -70.43
C LYS A 215 16.87 -28.21 -71.91
N ASP A 216 18.08 -28.20 -72.46
CA ASP A 216 18.33 -28.00 -73.90
C ASP A 216 17.64 -26.77 -74.51
N ARG A 217 17.64 -25.66 -73.75
CA ARG A 217 16.96 -24.39 -74.09
C ARG A 217 15.45 -24.47 -74.25
N ARG A 218 14.79 -25.48 -73.67
CA ARG A 218 13.33 -25.63 -73.65
C ARG A 218 12.83 -25.95 -72.24
N TRP A 219 11.64 -25.47 -71.89
CA TRP A 219 10.95 -25.86 -70.66
C TRP A 219 10.20 -27.18 -70.91
N HIS A 220 10.42 -28.14 -70.03
CA HIS A 220 9.76 -29.43 -70.02
C HIS A 220 8.93 -29.56 -68.74
N SER A 221 7.60 -29.57 -68.87
CA SER A 221 6.69 -29.83 -67.76
C SER A 221 6.80 -31.27 -67.32
N THR A 222 7.31 -31.51 -66.12
CA THR A 222 7.78 -32.85 -65.74
C THR A 222 7.17 -33.36 -64.44
N SER A 223 6.75 -32.49 -63.51
CA SER A 223 6.20 -32.95 -62.23
C SER A 223 5.04 -32.11 -61.74
N ARG A 224 3.92 -32.77 -61.42
CA ARG A 224 2.80 -32.19 -60.67
C ARG A 224 2.93 -32.67 -59.23
N VAL A 225 3.07 -31.73 -58.31
CA VAL A 225 3.10 -32.07 -56.88
C VAL A 225 1.82 -31.53 -56.28
N GLN A 226 1.01 -32.44 -55.74
CA GLN A 226 -0.17 -32.06 -54.97
C GLN A 226 0.29 -31.83 -53.53
N VAL A 227 -0.22 -30.77 -52.89
CA VAL A 227 0.00 -30.54 -51.46
C VAL A 227 -0.44 -31.78 -50.71
N ALA A 228 0.47 -32.41 -49.96
CA ALA A 228 0.16 -33.55 -49.11
C ALA A 228 -0.92 -33.11 -48.11
N THR A 229 -2.15 -33.56 -48.32
CA THR A 229 -3.22 -33.35 -47.34
C THR A 229 -2.84 -34.18 -46.13
N ARG A 230 -2.88 -33.56 -44.93
CA ARG A 230 -2.58 -34.23 -43.66
C ARG A 230 -3.19 -35.63 -43.66
N LEU A 231 -2.34 -36.65 -43.62
CA LEU A 231 -2.73 -37.97 -43.11
C LEU A 231 -3.28 -37.71 -41.71
N ARG A 232 -4.58 -37.99 -41.53
CA ARG A 232 -5.23 -37.97 -40.22
C ARG A 232 -4.76 -39.15 -39.40
#